data_AF-A0A2S0LCK5-F1
#
_entry.id   AF-A0A2S0LCK5-F1
#
_cell.length_a   1.000
_cell.length_b   1.000
_cell.length_c   1.000
_cell.angle_alpha   90.00
_cell.angle_beta   90.00
_cell.angle_gamma   90.00
#
_symmetry.space_group_name_H-M   'P 1'
#
loop_
_entity.id
_entity.type
_entity.pdbx_description
1 polymer ?
#
loop_
_entity_poly.entity_id
_entity_poly.type
_entity_poly.pdbx_seq_one_letter_code
_entity_poly.pdbx_strand_id
1 'polypeptide(L)'
;MNLPKYDVVSNTSHTYEFISEGKNGKIYKSVSFQETNIEGVYNLGLVDKNPITGQVDDKVVSNNGDRDKVLSTVVEIIYLFTDQFPDVWIYAEGSTPARTRLYQISIVKFFHIVKRDFELQALLENKWEEFRPNVNYQAFVIKRKKY
;
A
#
# COMPACT_ATOMS: atom_id res chain seq x y z
N MET A 1 7.73 11.31 8.20
CA MET A 1 8.75 10.44 7.56
C MET A 1 9.72 11.33 6.78
N ASN A 2 11.04 11.10 6.88
CA ASN A 2 12.06 11.85 6.11
C ASN A 2 12.50 11.11 4.83
N LEU A 3 11.65 10.24 4.28
CA LEU A 3 11.99 9.47 3.08
C LEU A 3 11.47 10.21 1.84
N PRO A 4 12.21 10.15 0.72
CA PRO A 4 11.69 10.64 -0.55
C PRO A 4 10.34 9.99 -0.84
N LYS A 5 9.36 10.83 -1.17
CA LYS A 5 8.03 10.44 -1.65
C LYS A 5 7.67 11.29 -2.87
N TYR A 6 6.67 10.85 -3.62
CA TYR A 6 6.07 11.66 -4.68
C TYR A 6 4.98 12.54 -4.09
N ASP A 7 4.69 13.66 -4.77
CA ASP A 7 3.50 14.44 -4.46
C ASP A 7 2.26 13.62 -4.77
N VAL A 8 1.30 13.64 -3.83
CA VAL A 8 0.07 12.87 -3.89
C VAL A 8 -1.09 13.82 -4.12
N VAL A 9 -1.95 13.47 -5.08
CA VAL A 9 -3.21 14.16 -5.33
C VAL A 9 -4.35 13.25 -4.90
N SER A 10 -5.24 13.74 -4.04
CA SER A 10 -6.51 13.05 -3.74
C SER A 10 -7.47 13.28 -4.91
N ASN A 11 -7.90 12.22 -5.57
CA ASN A 11 -8.90 12.31 -6.63
C ASN A 11 -10.31 12.16 -6.05
N THR A 12 -10.48 11.23 -5.10
CA THR A 12 -11.69 11.09 -4.27
C THR A 12 -11.27 10.89 -2.81
N SER A 13 -12.23 10.63 -1.91
CA SER A 13 -11.93 10.23 -0.53
C SER A 13 -11.25 8.86 -0.41
N HIS A 14 -11.33 8.02 -1.44
CA HIS A 14 -10.81 6.64 -1.42
C HIS A 14 -9.75 6.39 -2.50
N THR A 15 -9.45 7.37 -3.34
CA THR A 15 -8.52 7.23 -4.47
C THR A 15 -7.51 8.37 -4.50
N TYR A 16 -6.24 7.99 -4.58
CA TYR A 16 -5.09 8.87 -4.59
C TYR A 16 -4.23 8.57 -5.81
N GLU A 17 -3.64 9.61 -6.40
CA GLU A 17 -2.83 9.49 -7.61
C GLU A 17 -1.48 10.18 -7.41
N PHE A 18 -0.43 9.62 -8.04
CA PHE A 18 0.89 10.21 -8.09
C PHE A 18 1.63 9.77 -9.35
N ILE A 19 2.69 10.50 -9.72
CA ILE A 19 3.49 10.19 -10.90
C ILE A 19 4.83 9.61 -10.43
N SER A 20 5.06 8.34 -10.73
CA SER A 20 6.34 7.66 -10.58
C SER A 20 7.27 8.09 -11.72
N GLU A 21 8.40 8.68 -11.38
CA GLU A 21 9.42 9.11 -12.34
C GLU A 21 10.71 8.36 -12.10
N GLY A 22 11.19 7.67 -13.14
CA GLY A 22 12.36 6.80 -13.07
C GLY A 22 12.90 6.43 -14.44
N LYS A 23 13.66 5.34 -14.53
CA LYS A 23 14.42 4.97 -15.74
C LYS A 23 13.55 4.64 -16.96
N ASN A 24 12.29 4.27 -16.75
CA ASN A 24 11.33 3.97 -17.81
C ASN A 24 10.40 5.16 -18.09
N GLY A 25 10.75 6.36 -17.59
CA GLY A 25 9.96 7.57 -17.76
C GLY A 25 8.91 7.75 -16.67
N LYS A 26 7.83 8.45 -17.04
CA LYS A 26 6.71 8.78 -16.15
C LYS A 26 5.65 7.69 -16.18
N ILE A 27 5.26 7.21 -15.01
CA ILE A 27 4.25 6.18 -14.83
C ILE A 27 3.22 6.72 -13.85
N TYR A 28 1.98 6.87 -14.32
CA TYR A 28 0.87 7.34 -13.50
C TYR A 28 0.39 6.19 -12.65
N LYS A 29 0.37 6.38 -11.33
CA LYS A 29 -0.02 5.36 -10.37
C LYS A 29 -1.24 5.83 -9.60
N SER A 30 -2.12 4.88 -9.31
CA SER A 30 -3.28 5.10 -8.47
C SER A 30 -3.29 4.13 -7.30
N VAL A 31 -3.60 4.64 -6.12
CA VAL A 31 -3.89 3.86 -4.92
C VAL A 31 -5.36 4.05 -4.59
N SER A 32 -6.10 2.96 -4.49
CA SER A 32 -7.50 2.96 -4.12
C SER A 32 -7.76 2.08 -2.90
N PHE A 33 -8.71 2.49 -2.07
CA PHE A 33 -9.23 1.73 -0.94
C PHE A 33 -10.63 1.25 -1.29
N GLN A 34 -10.77 -0.05 -1.52
CA GLN A 34 -12.03 -0.66 -1.95
C GLN A 34 -12.66 -1.39 -0.78
N GLU A 35 -13.95 -1.14 -0.51
CA GLU A 35 -14.69 -1.89 0.50
C GLU A 35 -14.63 -3.39 0.19
N THR A 36 -14.43 -4.19 1.24
CA THR A 36 -14.54 -5.64 1.14
C THR A 36 -15.94 -6.09 1.56
N ASN A 37 -16.19 -7.39 1.55
CA ASN A 37 -17.41 -7.97 2.12
C ASN A 37 -17.44 -7.94 3.67
N ILE A 38 -16.38 -7.45 4.31
CA ILE A 38 -16.29 -7.28 5.76
C ILE A 38 -16.36 -5.78 6.06
N GLU A 39 -17.36 -5.37 6.84
CA GLU A 39 -17.55 -3.98 7.24
C GLU A 39 -16.30 -3.44 7.96
N GLY A 40 -15.90 -2.23 7.58
CA GLY A 40 -14.72 -1.58 8.15
C GLY A 40 -13.39 -2.17 7.67
N VAL A 41 -13.37 -3.06 6.69
CA VAL A 41 -12.15 -3.59 6.06
C VAL A 41 -12.09 -3.16 4.60
N TYR A 42 -10.99 -2.51 4.23
CA TYR A 42 -10.74 -1.99 2.88
C TYR A 42 -9.53 -2.67 2.26
N ASN A 43 -9.65 -3.13 1.01
CA ASN A 43 -8.55 -3.61 0.20
C ASN A 43 -7.76 -2.43 -0.40
N LEU A 44 -6.45 -2.41 -0.17
CA LEU A 44 -5.52 -1.45 -0.79
C LEU A 44 -5.07 -1.97 -2.15
N GLY A 45 -5.54 -1.31 -3.22
CA GLY A 45 -5.11 -1.57 -4.58
C GLY A 45 -4.10 -0.53 -5.06
N LEU A 46 -2.89 -0.97 -5.43
CA LEU A 46 -1.91 -0.17 -6.17
C LEU A 46 -1.89 -0.62 -7.63
N VAL A 47 -2.14 0.31 -8.55
CA VAL A 47 -2.24 0.06 -10.00
C VAL A 47 -1.48 1.12 -10.81
N ASP A 48 -1.04 0.72 -12.01
CA ASP A 48 -0.60 1.67 -13.04
C ASP A 48 -1.83 2.12 -13.84
N LYS A 49 -1.92 3.40 -14.13
CA LYS A 49 -3.06 4.03 -14.80
C LYS A 49 -2.61 4.61 -16.13
N ASN A 50 -3.35 4.35 -17.20
CA ASN A 50 -3.17 5.06 -18.45
C ASN A 50 -3.75 6.49 -18.31
N PRO A 51 -2.96 7.56 -18.47
CA PRO A 51 -3.44 8.92 -18.24
C PRO A 51 -4.42 9.41 -19.31
N ILE A 52 -4.46 8.76 -20.49
CA ILE A 52 -5.33 9.13 -21.61
C ILE A 52 -6.66 8.38 -21.53
N THR A 53 -6.60 7.05 -21.35
CA THR A 53 -7.80 6.19 -21.38
C THR A 53 -8.41 5.95 -20.00
N GLY A 54 -7.68 6.22 -18.93
CA GLY A 54 -8.09 5.90 -17.55
C GLY A 54 -8.02 4.42 -17.19
N GLN A 55 -7.62 3.55 -18.13
CA GLN A 55 -7.49 2.11 -17.89
C GLN A 55 -6.43 1.84 -16.82
N VAL A 56 -6.70 0.86 -15.95
CA VAL A 56 -5.82 0.47 -14.86
C VAL A 56 -5.29 -0.95 -15.06
N ASP A 57 -4.03 -1.16 -14.68
CA ASP A 57 -3.36 -2.46 -14.69
C ASP A 57 -2.68 -2.70 -13.34
N ASP A 58 -3.10 -3.77 -12.65
CA ASP A 58 -2.60 -4.17 -11.34
C ASP A 58 -1.54 -5.30 -11.42
N LYS A 59 -1.23 -5.79 -12.62
CA LYS A 59 -0.30 -6.91 -12.86
C LYS A 59 0.99 -6.46 -13.54
N VAL A 60 1.02 -5.29 -14.16
CA VAL A 60 2.22 -4.78 -14.81
C VAL A 60 3.38 -4.62 -13.83
N VAL A 61 4.54 -5.16 -14.21
CA VAL A 61 5.80 -4.93 -13.50
C VAL A 61 6.52 -3.77 -14.16
N SER A 62 6.33 -2.57 -13.62
CA SER A 62 6.86 -1.35 -14.23
C SER A 62 8.39 -1.23 -14.15
N ASN A 63 9.00 -1.79 -13.09
CA ASN A 63 10.44 -1.78 -12.83
C ASN A 63 11.11 -0.41 -13.04
N ASN A 64 10.48 0.68 -12.60
CA ASN A 64 10.92 2.05 -12.89
C ASN A 64 12.17 2.50 -12.09
N GLY A 65 12.73 1.64 -11.23
CA GLY A 65 13.95 1.90 -10.46
C GLY A 65 13.75 2.75 -9.19
N ASP A 66 12.50 3.04 -8.83
CA ASP A 66 12.08 3.97 -7.79
C ASP A 66 11.23 3.29 -6.69
N ARG A 67 11.31 1.96 -6.60
CA ARG A 67 10.48 1.11 -5.71
C ARG A 67 10.33 1.69 -4.31
N ASP A 68 11.44 2.10 -3.70
CA ASP A 68 11.43 2.57 -2.32
C ASP A 68 10.68 3.90 -2.17
N LYS A 69 10.76 4.80 -3.17
CA LYS A 69 10.01 6.06 -3.21
C LYS A 69 8.53 5.80 -3.42
N VAL A 70 8.16 4.87 -4.30
CA VAL A 70 6.78 4.40 -4.50
C VAL A 70 6.19 3.85 -3.20
N LEU A 71 6.92 2.98 -2.50
CA LEU A 71 6.46 2.38 -1.24
C LEU A 71 6.31 3.43 -0.13
N SER A 72 7.23 4.41 -0.04
CA SER A 72 7.08 5.54 0.89
C SER A 72 5.88 6.42 0.56
N THR A 73 5.56 6.63 -0.72
CA THR A 73 4.32 7.33 -1.13
C THR A 73 3.07 6.54 -0.74
N VAL A 74 3.06 5.21 -0.87
CA VAL A 74 1.91 4.38 -0.43
C VAL A 74 1.70 4.48 1.08
N VAL A 75 2.76 4.51 1.88
CA VAL A 75 2.64 4.71 3.33
C VAL A 75 2.04 6.08 3.66
N GLU A 76 2.46 7.14 2.96
CA GLU A 76 1.82 8.47 3.10
C GLU A 76 0.32 8.41 2.80
N ILE A 77 -0.07 7.73 1.71
CA ILE A 77 -1.47 7.59 1.32
C ILE A 77 -2.28 6.83 2.40
N ILE A 78 -1.68 5.81 3.04
CA ILE A 78 -2.31 5.12 4.17
C ILE A 78 -2.58 6.08 5.34
N TYR A 79 -1.65 7.01 5.65
CA TYR A 79 -1.90 8.03 6.66
C TYR A 79 -3.03 8.98 6.26
N LEU A 80 -3.00 9.49 5.02
CA LEU A 80 -4.03 10.40 4.49
C LEU A 80 -5.44 9.78 4.52
N PHE A 81 -5.53 8.49 4.19
CA PHE A 81 -6.79 7.76 4.21
C PHE A 81 -7.27 7.52 5.65
N THR A 82 -6.38 7.05 6.53
CA THR A 82 -6.75 6.78 7.94
C THR A 82 -6.94 8.04 8.78
N ASP A 83 -6.48 9.21 8.35
CA ASP A 83 -6.88 10.49 8.96
C ASP A 83 -8.38 10.78 8.72
N GLN A 84 -8.92 10.37 7.56
CA GLN A 84 -10.33 10.53 7.23
C GLN A 84 -11.19 9.38 7.76
N PHE A 85 -10.64 8.16 7.78
CA PHE A 85 -11.30 6.93 8.19
C PHE A 85 -10.51 6.23 9.32
N PRO A 86 -10.58 6.74 10.56
CA PRO A 86 -9.66 6.32 11.63
C PRO A 86 -9.91 4.92 12.20
N ASP A 87 -11.09 4.34 11.98
CA ASP A 87 -11.50 3.08 12.60
C ASP A 87 -11.39 1.84 11.70
N VAL A 88 -10.96 2.02 10.46
CA VAL A 88 -10.94 0.97 9.44
C VAL A 88 -9.65 0.13 9.49
N TRP A 89 -9.78 -1.12 9.05
CA TRP A 89 -8.68 -1.99 8.70
C TRP A 89 -8.37 -1.87 7.22
N ILE A 90 -7.08 -1.89 6.89
CA ILE A 90 -6.57 -1.92 5.53
C ILE A 90 -5.96 -3.29 5.28
N TYR A 91 -6.55 -4.04 4.36
CA TYR A 91 -6.03 -5.28 3.82
C TYR A 91 -5.09 -4.99 2.65
N ALA A 92 -3.93 -5.66 2.62
CA ALA A 92 -2.97 -5.54 1.54
C ALA A 92 -2.44 -6.91 1.13
N GLU A 93 -2.68 -7.26 -0.13
CA GLU A 93 -2.16 -8.44 -0.81
C GLU A 93 -1.68 -8.01 -2.20
N GLY A 94 -0.53 -8.51 -2.62
CA GLY A 94 -0.06 -8.30 -3.97
C GLY A 94 -0.80 -9.22 -4.95
N SER A 95 -1.07 -8.75 -6.17
CA SER A 95 -1.65 -9.62 -7.23
C SER A 95 -0.79 -10.84 -7.60
N THR A 96 0.45 -10.91 -7.10
CA THR A 96 1.34 -12.07 -7.16
C THR A 96 2.11 -12.23 -5.85
N PRO A 97 2.62 -13.43 -5.51
CA PRO A 97 3.46 -13.63 -4.33
C PRO A 97 4.69 -12.72 -4.29
N ALA A 98 5.27 -12.39 -5.45
CA ALA A 98 6.37 -11.45 -5.55
C ALA A 98 5.96 -10.03 -5.10
N ARG A 99 4.77 -9.56 -5.46
CA ARG A 99 4.24 -8.27 -4.99
C ARG A 99 3.95 -8.28 -3.49
N THR A 100 3.36 -9.35 -2.96
CA THR A 100 3.18 -9.50 -1.51
C THR A 100 4.52 -9.45 -0.79
N ARG A 101 5.55 -10.09 -1.33
CA ARG A 101 6.92 -10.01 -0.79
C ARG A 101 7.49 -8.60 -0.84
N LEU A 102 7.20 -7.81 -1.88
CA LEU A 102 7.60 -6.39 -1.94
C LEU A 102 6.93 -5.56 -0.84
N TYR A 103 5.65 -5.79 -0.56
CA TYR A 103 4.97 -5.13 0.56
C TYR A 103 5.60 -5.52 1.90
N GLN A 104 5.95 -6.79 2.06
CA GLN A 104 6.66 -7.24 3.25
C GLN A 104 8.01 -6.54 3.43
N ILE A 105 8.79 -6.37 2.37
CA ILE A 105 10.06 -5.63 2.41
C ILE A 105 9.82 -4.19 2.87
N SER A 106 8.75 -3.55 2.39
CA SER A 106 8.33 -2.22 2.85
C SER A 106 8.03 -2.19 4.35
N ILE A 107 7.22 -3.15 4.83
CA ILE A 107 6.84 -3.29 6.24
C ILE A 107 8.09 -3.45 7.10
N VAL A 108 9.04 -4.31 6.71
CA VAL A 108 10.30 -4.50 7.44
C VAL A 108 11.12 -3.21 7.45
N LYS A 109 11.23 -2.53 6.29
CA LYS A 109 11.98 -1.27 6.16
C LYS A 109 11.42 -0.17 7.08
N PHE A 110 10.10 -0.13 7.24
CA PHE A 110 9.41 0.87 8.08
C PHE A 110 8.88 0.30 9.39
N PHE A 111 9.44 -0.81 9.86
CA PHE A 111 8.82 -1.58 10.94
C PHE A 111 8.67 -0.80 12.24
N HIS A 112 9.62 0.08 12.56
CA HIS A 112 9.55 0.97 13.72
C HIS A 112 8.35 1.92 13.65
N ILE A 113 8.06 2.50 12.48
CA ILE A 113 6.90 3.36 12.26
C ILE A 113 5.61 2.54 12.28
N VAL A 114 5.60 1.41 11.58
CA VAL A 114 4.43 0.52 11.52
C VAL A 114 4.05 0.06 12.93
N LYS A 115 5.01 -0.42 13.73
CA LYS A 115 4.75 -0.81 15.13
C LYS A 115 4.28 0.33 16.01
N ARG A 116 4.80 1.54 15.80
CA ARG A 116 4.43 2.72 16.58
C ARG A 116 2.98 3.10 16.28
N ASP A 117 2.65 3.28 15.01
CA ASP A 117 1.40 3.94 14.60
C ASP A 117 0.28 2.98 14.19
N PHE A 118 0.58 1.70 13.96
CA PHE A 118 -0.38 0.73 13.47
C PHE A 118 -0.38 -0.56 14.29
N GLU A 119 -1.55 -1.16 14.40
CA GLU A 119 -1.71 -2.59 14.62
C GLU A 119 -1.43 -3.31 13.29
N LEU A 120 -0.69 -4.42 13.34
CA LEU A 120 -0.28 -5.17 12.15
C LEU A 120 -0.45 -6.67 12.41
N GLN A 121 -1.21 -7.33 11.55
CA GLN A 121 -1.27 -8.79 11.47
C GLN A 121 -0.92 -9.25 10.06
N ALA A 122 -0.47 -10.50 9.96
CA ALA A 122 -0.09 -11.10 8.70
C ALA A 122 -0.72 -12.49 8.55
N LEU A 123 -1.13 -12.82 7.33
CA LEU A 123 -1.80 -14.06 7.00
C LEU A 123 -0.78 -15.14 6.64
N LEU A 124 -0.81 -16.26 7.36
CA LEU A 124 -0.02 -17.46 7.08
C LEU A 124 -0.91 -18.68 7.23
N GLU A 125 -0.99 -19.52 6.20
CA GLU A 125 -1.76 -20.78 6.22
C GLU A 125 -3.21 -20.59 6.71
N ASN A 126 -3.87 -19.55 6.19
CA ASN A 126 -5.24 -19.15 6.55
C ASN A 126 -5.44 -18.69 8.00
N LYS A 127 -4.36 -18.34 8.72
CA LYS A 127 -4.43 -17.79 10.07
C LYS A 127 -3.76 -16.43 10.14
N TRP A 128 -4.44 -15.49 10.80
CA TRP A 128 -3.88 -14.19 11.13
C TRP A 128 -2.99 -14.33 12.37
N GLU A 129 -1.74 -13.91 12.25
CA GLU A 129 -0.78 -13.90 13.34
C GLU A 129 -0.03 -12.56 13.42
N GLU A 130 0.70 -12.36 14.53
CA GLU A 130 1.62 -11.23 14.65
C GLU A 130 2.71 -11.32 13.57
N PHE A 131 3.00 -10.17 12.96
CA PHE A 131 4.03 -10.10 11.94
C PHE A 131 5.43 -10.40 12.50
N ARG A 132 6.15 -11.29 11.82
CA ARG A 132 7.56 -11.61 12.09
C ARG A 132 8.42 -11.43 10.83
N PRO A 133 9.60 -10.79 10.93
CA PRO A 133 10.56 -10.78 9.83
C PRO A 133 10.93 -12.21 9.39
N ASN A 134 11.33 -12.36 8.12
CA ASN A 134 11.80 -13.63 7.53
C ASN A 134 10.78 -14.77 7.42
N VAL A 135 9.48 -14.50 7.61
CA VAL A 135 8.38 -15.43 7.26
C VAL A 135 7.79 -15.04 5.90
N ASN A 136 7.34 -15.97 5.05
CA ASN A 136 6.71 -15.63 3.78
C ASN A 136 5.18 -15.56 3.92
N TYR A 137 4.66 -14.36 4.13
CA TYR A 137 3.22 -14.15 4.36
C TYR A 137 2.43 -14.02 3.06
N GLN A 138 1.14 -14.35 3.14
CA GLN A 138 0.20 -14.30 2.02
C GLN A 138 -0.48 -12.93 1.89
N ALA A 139 -0.75 -12.27 3.01
CA ALA A 139 -1.38 -10.95 3.05
C ALA A 139 -1.07 -10.24 4.38
N PHE A 140 -1.42 -8.96 4.47
CA PHE A 140 -1.28 -8.13 5.66
C PHE A 140 -2.57 -7.38 5.95
N VAL A 141 -2.87 -7.16 7.22
CA VAL A 141 -3.86 -6.17 7.65
C VAL A 141 -3.24 -5.20 8.62
N ILE A 142 -3.57 -3.92 8.45
CA ILE A 142 -3.16 -2.86 9.37
C ILE A 142 -4.35 -2.03 9.82
N LYS A 143 -4.32 -1.54 11.05
CA LYS A 143 -5.24 -0.54 11.57
C LYS A 143 -4.45 0.55 12.29
N ARG A 144 -4.81 1.81 12.06
CA ARG A 144 -4.13 2.92 12.74
C ARG A 144 -4.50 2.92 14.22
N LYS A 145 -3.49 3.03 15.08
CA LYS A 145 -3.69 3.17 16.52
C LYS A 145 -4.24 4.57 16.80
N LYS A 146 -5.21 4.63 17.70
CA LYS A 146 -5.66 5.89 18.29
C LYS A 146 -4.71 6.25 19.42
N TYR A 147 -4.25 7.51 19.42
CA TYR A 147 -3.54 8.11 20.55
C TYR A 147 -4.51 9.00 21.32
#